data_AF-A0A847GDS2-F1
#
_entry.id   AF-A0A847GDS2-F1
#
_cell.length_a   1.000
_cell.length_b   1.000
_cell.length_c   1.000
_cell.angle_alpha   90.00
_cell.angle_beta   90.00
_cell.angle_gamma   90.00
#
_symmetry.space_group_name_H-M   'P 1'
#
loop_
_entity.id
_entity.type
_entity.pdbx_description
1 polymer ?
#
loop_
_entity_poly.entity_id
_entity_poly.type
_entity_poly.pdbx_seq_one_letter_code
_entity_poly.pdbx_strand_id
1 'polypeptide(L)' 'MMNKTPPAPGPRPPALDAKPVYELRAQGMGGGQIALEIWQLPSPATPRLVGRERTAGLQGRALEIVEA' A
#
# COMPACT_ATOMS: atom_id res chain seq x y z
N MET A 1 -41.41 17.40 33.21
CA MET A 1 -40.12 16.80 32.81
C MET A 1 -39.99 16.99 31.31
N MET A 2 -39.08 17.86 30.84
CA MET A 2 -38.88 18.10 29.40
C MET A 2 -37.75 17.21 28.90
N ASN A 3 -38.06 16.24 28.04
CA ASN A 3 -37.07 15.37 27.41
C ASN A 3 -36.29 16.17 26.37
N LYS A 4 -35.01 16.42 26.63
CA LYS A 4 -34.09 17.01 25.65
C LYS A 4 -33.62 15.90 24.70
N THR A 5 -34.16 15.90 23.49
CA THR A 5 -33.68 15.04 22.40
C THR A 5 -32.20 15.33 22.17
N PRO A 6 -31.33 14.30 22.10
CA PRO A 6 -29.92 14.50 21.77
C PRO A 6 -29.80 15.12 20.38
N PRO A 7 -28.90 16.09 20.15
CA PRO A 7 -28.65 16.62 18.81
C PRO A 7 -28.16 15.49 17.91
N ALA A 8 -28.59 15.51 16.64
CA ALA A 8 -28.14 14.57 15.63
C ALA A 8 -26.60 14.60 15.52
N PRO A 9 -25.94 13.45 15.29
CA PRO A 9 -24.50 13.45 15.07
C PRO A 9 -24.18 14.36 13.88
N GLY A 10 -23.23 15.29 14.07
CA GLY A 10 -22.75 16.18 13.02
C GLY A 10 -22.19 15.39 11.82
N PRO A 11 -21.97 16.06 10.67
CA PRO A 11 -21.43 15.40 9.50
C PRO A 11 -20.12 14.69 9.88
N ARG A 12 -20.10 13.38 9.68
CA ARG A 12 -18.88 12.58 9.85
C ARG A 12 -17.85 13.21 8.90
N PRO A 13 -16.66 13.64 9.38
CA PRO A 13 -15.63 14.11 8.47
C PRO A 13 -15.43 13.04 7.39
N PRO A 14 -15.21 13.43 6.12
CA PRO A 14 -14.95 12.45 5.08
C PRO A 14 -13.87 11.53 5.60
N ALA A 15 -14.16 10.23 5.63
CA ALA A 15 -13.13 9.25 5.90
C ALA A 15 -12.04 9.56 4.88
N LEU A 16 -10.92 10.13 5.33
CA LEU A 16 -9.73 10.22 4.51
C LEU A 16 -9.45 8.76 4.18
N ASP A 17 -9.82 8.34 2.97
CA ASP A 17 -9.70 6.96 2.53
C ASP A 17 -8.22 6.60 2.59
N ALA A 18 -7.81 6.10 3.75
CA ALA A 18 -6.44 5.74 4.00
C ALA A 18 -6.18 4.54 3.10
N LYS A 19 -5.35 4.74 2.08
CA LYS A 19 -4.95 3.66 1.17
C LYS A 19 -3.61 3.08 1.63
N PRO A 20 -3.42 1.76 1.50
CA PRO A 20 -2.09 1.18 1.64
C PRO A 20 -1.14 1.82 0.62
N VAL A 21 0.09 2.05 1.03
CA VAL A 21 1.14 2.58 0.15
C VAL A 21 2.09 1.45 -0.19
N TYR A 22 2.38 1.30 -1.49
CA TYR A 22 3.28 0.29 -1.99
C TYR A 22 4.43 0.93 -2.79
N GLU A 23 5.57 0.27 -2.76
CA GLU A 23 6.75 0.60 -3.54
C GLU A 23 7.10 -0.61 -4.42
N LEU A 24 7.25 -0.38 -5.72
CA LEU A 24 7.78 -1.36 -6.66
C LEU A 24 9.28 -1.12 -6.83
N ARG A 25 10.09 -2.14 -6.56
CA ARG A 25 11.53 -2.12 -6.80
C ARG A 25 11.87 -3.04 -7.96
N ALA A 26 12.67 -2.52 -8.89
CA ALA A 26 13.24 -3.29 -9.97
C ALA A 26 14.77 -3.30 -9.82
N GLN A 27 15.36 -4.49 -9.88
CA GLN A 27 16.81 -4.67 -9.80
C GLN A 27 17.29 -5.56 -10.94
N GLY A 28 18.18 -5.01 -11.78
CA GLY A 28 18.91 -5.80 -12.76
C GLY A 28 19.88 -6.75 -12.07
N MET A 29 19.85 -8.01 -12.49
CA MET A 29 20.75 -9.07 -12.06
C MET A 29 21.68 -9.46 -13.22
N GLY A 30 22.81 -10.09 -12.91
CA GLY A 30 23.74 -10.57 -13.94
C GLY A 30 23.08 -11.52 -14.94
N GLY A 31 23.52 -11.47 -16.20
CA GLY A 31 23.00 -12.34 -17.26
C GLY A 31 21.61 -11.97 -17.79
N GLY A 32 21.25 -10.68 -17.76
CA GLY A 32 19.98 -10.18 -18.31
C GLY A 32 18.75 -10.54 -17.48
N GLN A 33 18.95 -11.02 -16.25
CA GLN A 33 17.87 -11.34 -15.34
C GLN A 33 17.40 -10.07 -14.63
N ILE A 34 16.13 -10.02 -14.24
CA ILE A 34 15.59 -8.93 -13.44
C ILE A 34 14.81 -9.49 -12.25
N ALA A 35 14.88 -8.78 -11.13
CA ALA A 35 14.06 -9.02 -9.96
C ALA A 35 13.11 -7.83 -9.78
N LEU A 36 11.82 -8.13 -9.59
CA LEU A 36 10.78 -7.19 -9.22
C LEU A 36 10.30 -7.52 -7.81
N GLU A 37 10.15 -6.51 -6.96
CA GLU A 37 9.66 -6.67 -5.60
C GLU A 37 8.62 -5.63 -5.27
N ILE A 38 7.55 -6.06 -4.59
CA ILE A 38 6.51 -5.18 -4.08
C ILE A 38 6.67 -5.09 -2.57
N TRP A 39 6.85 -3.87 -2.08
CA TRP A 39 7.01 -3.55 -0.67
C TRP A 39 5.83 -2.72 -0.19
N GLN A 40 5.21 -3.12 0.91
CA GLN A 40 4.24 -2.29 1.62
C GLN A 40 4.99 -1.33 2.53
N LEU A 41 4.63 -0.05 2.48
CA LEU A 41 5.19 1.00 3.33
C LEU A 41 4.23 1.31 4.49
N PRO A 42 4.74 1.80 5.64
CA PRO A 42 3.90 2.33 6.69
C PRO A 42 3.00 3.45 6.17
N SER A 43 1.69 3.30 6.33
CA SER A 43 0.69 4.34 6.06
C SER A 43 -0.43 4.29 7.11
N PRO A 44 -1.29 5.32 7.17
CA PRO A 44 -2.47 5.30 8.05
C PRO A 44 -3.41 4.10 7.81
N ALA A 45 -3.37 3.50 6.61
CA ALA A 45 -4.15 2.32 6.27
C ALA A 45 -3.54 1.01 6.80
N THR A 46 -2.27 1.05 7.22
CA THR A 46 -1.49 -0.12 7.61
C THR A 46 -0.82 0.10 8.97
N PRO A 47 -1.59 0.43 10.03
CA PRO A 47 -1.04 0.85 11.33
C PRO A 47 -0.20 -0.23 12.03
N ARG A 48 -0.36 -1.50 11.64
CA ARG A 48 0.47 -2.61 12.14
C ARG A 48 1.92 -2.58 11.64
N LEU A 49 2.18 -1.87 10.53
CA LEU A 49 3.47 -1.87 9.86
C LEU A 49 4.37 -0.82 10.51
N VAL A 50 5.37 -1.27 11.28
CA VAL A 50 6.38 -0.39 11.90
C VAL A 50 7.56 -0.08 10.97
N GLY A 51 7.68 -0.81 9.87
CA GLY A 51 8.70 -0.65 8.83
C GLY A 51 8.24 -1.28 7.53
N ARG A 52 9.02 -1.17 6.46
CA ARG A 52 8.67 -1.74 5.15
C ARG A 52 8.58 -3.27 5.21
N GLU A 53 7.54 -3.84 4.60
CA GLU A 53 7.31 -5.30 4.54
C GLU A 53 7.26 -5.75 3.08
N ARG A 54 8.04 -6.77 2.69
CA ARG A 54 8.02 -7.31 1.33
C ARG A 54 6.77 -8.18 1.15
N THR A 55 5.86 -7.76 0.29
CA THR A 55 4.56 -8.44 0.09
C THR A 55 4.62 -9.46 -1.04
N ALA A 56 5.40 -9.18 -2.09
CA ALA A 56 5.57 -10.10 -3.22
C ALA A 56 6.89 -9.86 -3.94
N GLY A 57 7.31 -10.83 -4.75
CA GLY A 57 8.40 -10.62 -5.69
C GLY A 57 8.44 -11.67 -6.79
N LEU A 58 9.05 -11.29 -7.90
CA LEU A 58 9.23 -12.10 -9.09
C LEU A 58 10.69 -11.98 -9.52
N GLN A 59 11.36 -13.11 -9.72
CA GLN A 59 12.78 -13.14 -10.10
C GLN A 59 13.02 -14.17 -11.19
N GLY A 60 14.05 -13.91 -12.01
CA GLY A 60 14.63 -14.91 -12.91
C GLY A 60 14.51 -14.52 -14.37
N ARG A 61 14.82 -15.48 -15.24
CA ARG A 61 15.00 -15.29 -16.69
C ARG A 61 13.71 -15.01 -17.47
N ALA A 62 12.54 -15.26 -16.88
CA ALA A 62 11.24 -15.12 -17.56
C ALA A 62 10.65 -13.70 -17.50
N LEU A 63 11.37 -12.74 -16.91
CA LEU A 63 10.98 -11.33 -16.94
C LEU A 63 11.78 -10.61 -18.03
N GLU A 64 11.23 -10.55 -19.23
CA GLU A 64 11.71 -9.64 -20.28
C GLU A 64 10.90 -8.34 -20.23
N ILE A 65 11.59 -7.20 -20.33
CA ILE A 65 10.93 -5.89 -20.52
C ILE A 65 10.42 -5.87 -21.96
N VAL A 66 9.10 -5.86 -22.14
CA VAL A 66 8.48 -5.62 -23.45
C VAL A 66 8.31 -4.11 -23.59
N GLU A 67 9.19 -3.48 -24.36
CA GLU A 67 8.99 -2.09 -24.80
C GLU A 67 7.96 -2.08 -25.94
N ALA A 68 7.00 -1.15 -25.89
CA ALA A 68 5.95 -0.96 -26.89
C ALA A 68 6.20 0.31 -27.71
#